data_AF-A0A086Q178-F1
#
_entry.id   AF-A0A086Q178-F1
#
_cell.length_a   1.000
_cell.length_b   1.000
_cell.length_c   1.000
_cell.angle_alpha   90.00
_cell.angle_beta   90.00
_cell.angle_gamma   90.00
#
_symmetry.space_group_name_H-M   'P 1'
#
loop_
_entity.id
_entity.type
_entity.pdbx_description
1 polymer ?
#
loop_
_entity_poly.entity_id
_entity_poly.type
_entity_poly.pdbx_seq_one_letter_code
_entity_poly.pdbx_strand_id
1 'polypeptide(L)'
;MYAINPSTERLHLNERTGLLKLALETGADIVPIYCFGNTDTFKLTKGCRSLQPIARLFRTALLLFYGRFGLPVSFEVPLLYVIGKALRLPKIRHPSTQDIEAAQKQYLAAVQRIFNTYKGLYGWQHKSLEIV
;
A
#
# COMPACT_ATOMS: atom_id res chain seq x y z
N MET A 1 6.14 4.56 -10.00
CA MET A 1 6.87 4.16 -8.78
C MET A 1 7.12 5.30 -7.79
N TYR A 2 7.16 6.58 -8.17
CA TYR A 2 7.27 7.71 -7.22
C TYR A 2 6.29 8.81 -7.62
N ALA A 3 5.04 8.73 -7.16
CA ALA A 3 4.07 9.78 -7.38
C ALA A 3 3.21 9.91 -6.14
N ILE A 4 3.68 10.72 -5.19
CA ILE A 4 2.79 11.35 -4.21
C ILE A 4 1.90 12.27 -5.04
N ASN A 5 0.63 11.96 -5.16
CA ASN A 5 -0.33 12.74 -5.94
C ASN A 5 -1.33 13.40 -4.97
N PRO A 6 -1.56 14.72 -5.09
CA PRO A 6 -2.57 15.41 -4.31
C PRO A 6 -3.97 14.79 -4.41
N SER A 7 -4.36 14.27 -5.57
CA SER A 7 -5.73 13.75 -5.80
C SER A 7 -5.87 12.24 -5.60
N THR A 8 -4.76 11.50 -5.53
CA THR A 8 -4.82 10.03 -5.70
C THR A 8 -3.75 9.32 -4.88
N GLU A 9 -4.18 8.34 -4.09
CA GLU A 9 -3.29 7.38 -3.45
C GLU A 9 -3.10 6.16 -4.34
N ARG A 10 -1.87 5.66 -4.45
CA ARG A 10 -1.54 4.48 -5.27
C ARG A 10 -0.96 3.37 -4.41
N LEU A 11 -1.59 2.20 -4.44
CA LEU A 11 -1.11 1.00 -3.78
C LEU A 11 -0.72 -0.05 -4.80
N HIS A 12 0.54 -0.47 -4.78
CA HIS A 12 1.06 -1.55 -5.63
C HIS A 12 0.81 -2.92 -4.98
N LEU A 13 -0.42 -3.43 -5.10
CA LEU A 13 -0.87 -4.70 -4.50
C LEU A 13 -1.42 -5.69 -5.52
N ASN A 14 -1.68 -5.26 -6.76
CA ASN A 14 -2.37 -6.08 -7.75
C ASN A 14 -1.54 -7.28 -8.23
N GLU A 15 -0.21 -7.15 -8.20
CA GLU A 15 0.70 -8.25 -8.55
C GLU A 15 1.25 -8.99 -7.31
N ARG A 16 0.91 -8.52 -6.09
CA ARG A 16 1.51 -9.01 -4.84
C ARG A 16 0.64 -10.05 -4.15
N THR A 17 0.69 -11.29 -4.65
CA THR A 17 -0.14 -12.40 -4.15
C THR A 17 0.53 -13.32 -3.13
N GLY A 18 1.85 -13.20 -2.92
CA GLY A 18 2.61 -14.12 -2.07
C GLY A 18 2.10 -14.21 -0.62
N LEU A 19 1.62 -13.10 -0.06
CA LEU A 19 1.00 -13.08 1.28
C LEU A 19 -0.26 -13.95 1.32
N LEU A 20 -1.12 -13.85 0.31
CA LEU A 20 -2.39 -14.57 0.23
C LEU A 20 -2.15 -16.06 -0.01
N LYS A 21 -1.16 -16.39 -0.86
CA LYS A 21 -0.71 -17.77 -1.05
C LYS A 21 -0.28 -18.41 0.27
N LEU A 22 0.58 -17.73 1.04
CA LEU A 22 1.04 -18.23 2.32
C LEU A 22 -0.10 -18.38 3.34
N ALA A 23 -1.04 -17.43 3.36
CA ALA A 23 -2.20 -17.50 4.22
C ALA A 23 -3.11 -18.70 3.89
N LEU A 24 -3.32 -18.99 2.61
CA LEU A 24 -4.05 -20.18 2.15
C LEU A 24 -3.30 -21.47 2.54
N GLU A 25 -1.99 -21.54 2.39
CA GLU A 25 -1.19 -22.71 2.76
C GLU A 25 -1.21 -23.00 4.27
N THR A 26 -1.15 -21.95 5.08
CA THR A 26 -1.05 -22.05 6.54
C THR A 26 -2.41 -22.10 7.23
N GLY A 27 -3.43 -21.49 6.64
CA GLY A 27 -4.73 -21.21 7.27
C GLY A 27 -4.72 -19.98 8.17
N ALA A 28 -3.76 -19.06 7.98
CA ALA A 28 -3.67 -17.84 8.79
C ALA A 28 -4.71 -16.79 8.38
N ASP A 29 -5.24 -16.07 9.36
CA ASP A 29 -6.14 -14.94 9.13
C ASP A 29 -5.36 -13.72 8.62
N ILE A 30 -5.88 -13.06 7.58
CA ILE A 30 -5.29 -11.83 7.04
C ILE A 30 -6.09 -10.62 7.49
N VAL A 31 -5.43 -9.65 8.13
CA VAL A 31 -6.06 -8.41 8.57
C VAL A 31 -5.63 -7.25 7.65
N PRO A 32 -6.54 -6.66 6.86
CA PRO A 32 -6.22 -5.50 6.05
C PRO A 32 -6.11 -4.26 6.93
N ILE A 33 -4.99 -3.55 6.84
CA ILE A 33 -4.73 -2.31 7.58
C ILE A 33 -4.38 -1.22 6.56
N TYR A 34 -4.97 -0.04 6.72
CA TYR A 34 -4.62 1.12 5.89
C TYR A 34 -4.20 2.29 6.81
N CYS A 35 -3.11 2.96 6.43
CA CYS A 35 -2.58 4.13 7.13
C CYS A 35 -2.75 5.37 6.25
N PHE A 36 -3.67 6.24 6.63
CA PHE A 36 -3.84 7.56 5.99
C PHE A 36 -2.75 8.52 6.47
N GLY A 37 -2.32 9.43 5.60
CA GLY A 37 -1.25 10.39 5.88
C GLY A 37 0.17 9.87 5.69
N ASN A 38 0.34 8.55 5.55
CA ASN A 38 1.67 7.94 5.40
C ASN A 38 2.47 8.49 4.20
N THR A 39 1.81 8.87 3.12
CA THR A 39 2.46 9.45 1.93
C THR A 39 2.92 10.89 2.13
N ASP A 40 2.44 11.58 3.17
CA ASP A 40 2.79 12.96 3.47
C ASP A 40 3.94 13.09 4.49
N THR A 41 4.38 11.98 5.12
CA THR A 41 5.45 11.99 6.14
C THR A 41 6.82 12.36 5.57
N PHE A 42 7.05 12.11 4.29
CA PHE A 42 8.29 12.44 3.59
C PHE A 42 8.00 12.92 2.17
N LYS A 43 8.85 13.83 1.67
CA LYS A 43 8.81 14.27 0.27
C LYS A 43 9.96 13.66 -0.49
N LEU A 44 9.68 13.23 -1.71
CA LEU A 44 10.69 12.76 -2.65
C LEU A 44 11.27 13.97 -3.40
N THR A 45 12.59 13.98 -3.54
CA THR A 45 13.25 14.98 -4.37
C THR A 45 12.87 14.77 -5.84
N LYS A 46 12.74 15.86 -6.61
CA LYS A 46 12.41 15.80 -8.05
C LYS A 46 13.43 14.96 -8.84
N GLY A 47 14.69 14.92 -8.38
CA GLY A 47 15.77 14.12 -8.95
C GLY A 47 15.57 12.60 -8.86
N CYS A 48 14.71 12.11 -7.97
CA CYS A 48 14.42 10.67 -7.87
C CYS A 48 13.87 10.08 -9.17
N ARG A 49 13.15 10.87 -9.98
CA ARG A 49 12.64 10.39 -11.27
C ARG A 49 13.78 10.11 -12.25
N SER A 50 14.81 10.96 -12.27
CA SER A 50 16.00 10.77 -13.10
C SER A 50 16.89 9.62 -12.63
N LEU A 51 16.80 9.24 -11.35
CA LEU A 51 17.53 8.10 -10.79
C LEU A 51 16.82 6.74 -11.03
N GLN A 52 15.55 6.71 -11.46
CA GLN A 52 14.82 5.46 -11.71
C GLN A 52 15.49 4.51 -12.72
N PRO A 53 16.03 4.97 -13.86
CA PRO A 53 16.72 4.09 -14.80
C PRO A 53 17.94 3.40 -14.18
N ILE A 54 18.71 4.18 -13.41
CA ILE A 54 19.90 3.72 -12.70
C ILE A 54 19.51 2.72 -11.59
N ALA A 55 18.51 3.07 -10.78
CA ALA A 55 17.96 2.20 -9.74
C ALA A 55 17.51 0.83 -10.30
N ARG A 56 16.83 0.82 -11.45
CA ARG A 56 16.42 -0.41 -12.14
C ARG A 56 17.61 -1.22 -12.65
N LEU A 57 18.62 -0.55 -13.23
CA LEU A 57 19.83 -1.20 -13.72
C LEU A 57 20.60 -1.91 -12.60
N PHE A 58 20.80 -1.23 -11.47
CA PHE A 58 21.49 -1.78 -10.31
C PHE A 58 20.61 -2.64 -9.40
N ARG A 59 19.32 -2.83 -9.74
CA ARG A 59 18.32 -3.53 -8.91
C ARG A 59 18.29 -3.05 -7.45
N THR A 60 18.57 -1.76 -7.23
CA THR A 60 18.56 -1.15 -5.90
C THR A 60 17.56 0.00 -5.85
N ALA A 61 16.97 0.23 -4.67
CA ALA A 61 16.08 1.35 -4.43
C ALA A 61 16.92 2.61 -4.15
N LEU A 62 17.33 3.33 -5.19
CA LEU A 62 17.92 4.67 -5.04
C LEU A 62 16.81 5.69 -4.82
N LEU A 63 16.70 6.15 -3.57
CA LEU A 63 15.65 7.05 -3.10
C LEU A 63 16.27 8.21 -2.33
N LEU A 64 16.06 9.43 -2.84
CA LEU A 64 16.40 10.67 -2.15
C LEU A 64 15.12 11.31 -1.64
N PHE A 65 14.85 11.12 -0.35
CA PHE A 65 13.70 11.69 0.35
C PHE A 65 14.17 12.63 1.47
N TYR A 66 13.30 13.54 1.87
CA TYR A 66 13.55 14.48 2.96
C TYR A 66 12.26 14.76 3.72
N GLY A 67 12.41 15.21 4.96
CA GLY A 67 11.33 15.74 5.77
C GLY A 67 11.69 17.08 6.38
N ARG A 68 11.57 17.21 7.70
CA ARG A 68 11.81 18.46 8.45
C ARG A 68 13.22 19.00 8.20
N PHE A 69 13.31 20.30 7.93
CA PHE A 69 14.57 21.01 7.68
C PHE A 69 15.43 20.40 6.56
N GLY A 70 14.86 19.62 5.64
CA GLY A 70 15.60 18.92 4.59
C GLY A 70 16.35 17.67 5.06
N LEU A 71 16.18 17.26 6.32
CA LEU A 71 16.81 16.09 6.93
C LEU A 71 15.95 14.84 6.75
N PRO A 72 16.50 13.62 6.97
CA PRO A 72 15.72 12.38 6.99
C PRO A 72 14.88 12.22 8.28
N VAL A 73 14.21 13.29 8.70
CA VAL A 73 13.32 13.37 9.87
C VAL A 73 11.91 13.63 9.36
N SER A 74 10.92 12.81 9.71
CA SER A 74 9.56 12.90 9.15
C SER A 74 8.90 14.25 9.41
N PHE A 75 8.05 14.69 8.48
CA PHE A 75 7.11 15.78 8.71
C PHE A 75 6.11 15.39 9.81
N GLU A 76 5.64 16.41 10.53
CA GLU A 76 4.54 16.25 11.47
C GLU A 76 3.24 16.24 10.68
N VAL A 77 2.69 15.05 10.47
CA VAL A 77 1.43 14.83 9.79
C VAL A 77 0.55 13.94 10.67
N PRO A 78 -0.76 14.19 10.76
CA PRO A 78 -1.66 13.28 11.44
C PRO A 78 -1.59 11.92 10.73
N LEU A 79 -1.61 10.82 11.48
CA LEU A 79 -1.70 9.48 10.92
C LEU A 79 -2.97 8.81 11.44
N LEU A 80 -3.81 8.34 10.53
CA LEU A 80 -4.99 7.56 10.88
C LEU A 80 -4.78 6.11 10.46
N TYR A 81 -4.70 5.22 11.43
CA TYR A 81 -4.65 3.79 11.21
C TYR A 81 -6.05 3.20 11.30
N VAL A 82 -6.47 2.51 10.25
CA VAL A 82 -7.72 1.77 10.25
C VAL A 82 -7.42 0.29 10.13
N ILE A 83 -7.82 -0.46 11.15
CA ILE A 83 -7.72 -1.92 11.20
C ILE A 83 -9.05 -2.48 10.69
N GLY A 84 -8.98 -3.24 9.60
CA GLY A 84 -10.14 -3.89 9.00
C GLY A 84 -10.55 -5.17 9.71
N LYS A 85 -11.66 -5.75 9.23
CA LYS A 85 -12.10 -7.07 9.64
C LYS A 85 -11.14 -8.14 9.10
N ALA A 86 -10.77 -9.10 9.95
CA ALA A 86 -9.97 -10.25 9.54
C ALA A 86 -10.66 -11.06 8.44
N LEU A 87 -9.89 -11.41 7.40
CA LEU A 87 -10.26 -12.30 6.32
C LEU A 87 -9.83 -13.71 6.72
N ARG A 88 -10.83 -14.57 6.98
CA ARG A 88 -10.62 -15.99 7.24
C ARG A 88 -10.52 -16.72 5.91
N LEU A 89 -9.33 -17.22 5.59
CA LEU A 89 -9.08 -17.96 4.37
C LEU A 89 -9.07 -19.47 4.65
N PRO A 90 -9.62 -20.30 3.75
CA PRO A 90 -9.55 -21.74 3.93
C PRO A 90 -8.10 -22.23 3.83
N LYS A 91 -7.76 -23.26 4.60
CA LYS A 91 -6.44 -23.89 4.50
C LYS A 91 -6.39 -24.84 3.31
N ILE A 92 -5.54 -24.54 2.33
CA ILE A 92 -5.34 -25.31 1.10
C ILE A 92 -3.83 -25.59 0.96
N ARG A 93 -3.41 -26.87 1.02
CA ARG A 93 -1.98 -27.23 1.00
C ARG A 93 -1.25 -26.77 -0.27
N HIS A 94 -1.94 -26.81 -1.42
CA HIS A 94 -1.42 -26.39 -2.71
C HIS A 94 -2.47 -25.50 -3.38
N PRO A 95 -2.55 -24.21 -3.02
CA PRO A 95 -3.57 -23.32 -3.56
C PRO A 95 -3.35 -23.13 -5.06
N SER A 96 -4.42 -23.25 -5.83
CA SER A 96 -4.39 -22.97 -7.27
C SER A 96 -4.30 -21.46 -7.52
N THR A 97 -3.97 -21.07 -8.75
CA THR A 97 -3.99 -19.65 -9.16
C THR A 97 -5.36 -19.02 -8.92
N GLN A 98 -6.44 -19.76 -9.17
CA GLN A 98 -7.81 -19.27 -8.96
C GLN A 98 -8.13 -19.04 -7.48
N ASP A 99 -7.65 -19.91 -6.58
CA ASP A 99 -7.83 -19.73 -5.13
C ASP A 99 -7.12 -18.44 -4.65
N ILE A 100 -5.91 -18.21 -5.16
CA ILE A 100 -5.11 -17.03 -4.84
C ILE A 100 -5.76 -15.76 -5.38
N GLU A 101 -6.24 -15.77 -6.62
CA GLU A 101 -6.95 -14.64 -7.24
C GLU A 101 -8.25 -14.32 -6.49
N ALA A 102 -9.01 -15.34 -6.07
CA ALA A 102 -10.22 -15.16 -5.28
C ALA A 102 -9.91 -14.52 -3.92
N ALA A 103 -8.89 -15.01 -3.21
CA ALA A 103 -8.45 -14.43 -1.94
C ALA A 103 -7.92 -13.00 -2.12
N GLN A 104 -7.18 -12.74 -3.20
CA GLN A 104 -6.68 -11.41 -3.53
C GLN A 104 -7.82 -10.43 -3.79
N LYS A 105 -8.83 -10.82 -4.58
CA LYS A 105 -10.01 -9.99 -4.83
C LYS A 105 -10.72 -9.60 -3.54
N GLN A 106 -10.88 -10.54 -2.60
CA GLN A 106 -11.48 -10.26 -1.29
C GLN A 106 -10.62 -9.26 -0.48
N TYR A 107 -9.30 -9.47 -0.47
CA TYR A 107 -8.37 -8.58 0.23
C TYR A 107 -8.36 -7.16 -0.35
N LEU A 108 -8.26 -7.01 -1.68
CA LEU A 108 -8.27 -5.71 -2.35
C LEU A 108 -9.60 -4.99 -2.14
N ALA A 109 -10.73 -5.70 -2.20
CA ALA A 109 -12.04 -5.13 -1.89
C ALA A 109 -12.12 -4.64 -0.43
N ALA A 110 -11.52 -5.36 0.52
CA ALA A 110 -11.48 -4.95 1.91
C ALA A 110 -10.64 -3.67 2.12
N VAL A 111 -9.47 -3.58 1.46
CA VAL A 111 -8.62 -2.37 1.48
C VAL A 111 -9.35 -1.19 0.85
N GLN A 112 -9.97 -1.38 -0.32
CA GLN A 112 -10.75 -0.34 -1.00
C GLN A 112 -11.91 0.14 -0.14
N ARG A 113 -12.61 -0.77 0.54
CA ARG A 113 -13.69 -0.44 1.47
C ARG A 113 -13.19 0.41 2.64
N ILE A 114 -12.07 0.03 3.26
CA ILE A 114 -11.44 0.83 4.33
C ILE A 114 -11.18 2.25 3.84
N PHE A 115 -10.53 2.40 2.69
CA PHE A 115 -10.23 3.71 2.14
C PHE A 115 -11.51 4.54 1.92
N ASN A 116 -12.48 3.99 1.19
CA ASN A 116 -13.71 4.71 0.84
C ASN A 116 -14.53 5.11 2.08
N THR A 117 -14.53 4.27 3.12
CA THR A 117 -15.29 4.52 4.35
C THR A 117 -14.65 5.62 5.18
N TYR A 118 -13.32 5.60 5.35
CA TYR A 118 -12.62 6.44 6.33
C TYR A 118 -11.87 7.63 5.72
N LYS A 119 -11.75 7.73 4.39
CA LYS A 119 -11.09 8.89 3.74
C LYS A 119 -11.69 10.23 4.16
N GLY A 120 -13.00 10.27 4.42
CA GLY A 120 -13.66 11.49 4.89
C GLY A 120 -13.21 11.92 6.28
N LEU A 121 -13.00 10.96 7.18
CA LEU A 121 -12.54 11.21 8.56
C LEU A 121 -11.15 11.85 8.61
N TYR A 122 -10.28 11.45 7.69
CA TYR A 122 -8.93 12.02 7.57
C TYR A 122 -8.89 13.36 6.79
N GLY A 123 -10.00 13.80 6.19
CA GLY A 123 -10.04 15.00 5.34
C GLY A 123 -9.70 14.77 3.86
N TRP A 124 -9.66 13.52 3.42
CA TRP A 124 -9.36 13.08 2.05
C TRP A 124 -10.60 12.80 1.20
N GLN A 125 -11.69 13.56 1.39
CA GLN A 125 -12.94 13.33 0.65
C GLN A 125 -12.74 13.36 -0.88
N HIS A 126 -11.91 14.29 -1.35
CA HIS A 126 -11.57 14.50 -2.75
C HIS A 126 -10.57 13.48 -3.31
N LYS A 127 -9.88 12.71 -2.46
CA LYS A 127 -8.90 11.73 -2.93
C LYS A 127 -9.56 10.41 -3.35
N SER A 128 -8.98 9.79 -4.38
CA SER A 128 -9.27 8.42 -4.81
C SER A 128 -8.12 7.48 -4.44
N LEU A 129 -8.42 6.19 -4.35
CA LEU A 129 -7.43 5.13 -4.20
C LEU A 129 -7.38 4.32 -5.50
N GLU A 130 -6.18 4.24 -6.08
CA GLU A 130 -5.85 3.37 -7.21
C GLU A 130 -5.02 2.19 -6.71
N ILE A 131 -5.53 0.98 -6.91
CA ILE A 131 -4.78 -0.25 -6.65
C ILE A 131 -4.19 -0.72 -7.97
N VAL A 132 -2.87 -0.73 -8.04
CA VAL A 132 -2.04 -1.06 -9.21
C VAL A 132 -1.07 -2.20 -8.91
#